data_AF-A0A450WD06-F1
#
_entry.id   AF-A0A450WD06-F1
#
_cell.length_a   1.000
_cell.length_b   1.000
_cell.length_c   1.000
_cell.angle_alpha   90.00
_cell.angle_beta   90.00
_cell.angle_gamma   90.00
#
_symmetry.space_group_name_H-M   'P 1'
#
loop_
_entity.id
_entity.type
_entity.pdbx_description
1 polymer ?
#
loop_
_entity_poly.entity_id
_entity_poly.type
_entity_poly.pdbx_seq_one_letter_code
_entity_poly.pdbx_strand_id
1 'polypeptide(L)'
;MKNDRRKPREMTPLEWTRMGTRIFGKDQKKWKFVCPKCGRIQSPKEFLAHKDKGAKPDDAYRKCIGQFDAGNGCNYTADQFTPVPPVIIKSEKKRIRVFDFAGAAG
;
A
#
# COMPACT_ATOMS: atom_id res chain seq x y z
N MET A 1 -27.59 4.60 -10.45
CA MET A 1 -26.37 3.76 -10.49
C MET A 1 -25.70 3.81 -9.12
N LYS A 2 -25.75 2.73 -8.34
CA LYS A 2 -25.05 2.68 -7.04
C LYS A 2 -23.56 2.48 -7.36
N ASN A 3 -22.77 3.54 -7.18
CA ASN A 3 -21.33 3.48 -7.35
C ASN A 3 -20.78 2.53 -6.28
N ASP A 4 -20.50 1.28 -6.66
CA ASP A 4 -20.03 0.21 -5.76
C ASP A 4 -18.57 0.46 -5.40
N ARG A 5 -18.32 1.56 -4.67
CA ARG A 5 -17.04 1.87 -4.04
C ARG A 5 -16.72 0.94 -2.87
N ARG A 6 -17.51 -0.11 -2.65
CA ARG A 6 -17.34 -1.09 -1.56
C ARG A 6 -16.59 -2.35 -2.00
N LYS A 7 -16.44 -2.58 -3.30
CA LYS A 7 -15.70 -3.73 -3.81
C LYS A 7 -14.18 -3.46 -3.82
N PRO A 8 -13.35 -4.34 -3.23
CA PRO A 8 -11.90 -4.26 -3.38
C PRO A 8 -11.47 -4.28 -4.84
N ARG A 9 -10.52 -3.41 -5.22
CA ARG A 9 -9.87 -3.50 -6.53
C ARG A 9 -8.95 -4.71 -6.51
N GLU A 10 -9.20 -5.66 -7.40
CA GLU A 10 -8.37 -6.87 -7.54
C GLU A 10 -7.48 -6.74 -8.78
N MET A 11 -6.23 -7.18 -8.68
CA MET A 11 -5.30 -7.22 -9.80
C MET A 11 -4.25 -8.32 -9.60
N THR A 12 -3.61 -8.73 -10.68
CA THR A 12 -2.47 -9.65 -10.66
C THR A 12 -1.18 -8.95 -10.22
N PRO A 13 -0.15 -9.69 -9.77
CA PRO A 13 1.17 -9.11 -9.51
C PRO A 13 1.75 -8.35 -10.71
N LEU A 14 1.49 -8.84 -11.93
CA LEU A 14 1.96 -8.21 -13.16
C LEU A 14 1.26 -6.88 -13.42
N GLU A 15 -0.06 -6.82 -13.26
CA GLU A 15 -0.84 -5.58 -13.39
C GLU A 15 -0.43 -4.55 -12.33
N TRP A 16 -0.29 -4.97 -11.07
CA TRP A 16 0.18 -4.11 -9.98
C TRP A 16 1.57 -3.54 -10.27
N THR A 17 2.48 -4.38 -10.78
CA THR A 17 3.83 -3.97 -11.15
C THR A 17 3.83 -2.99 -12.32
N ARG A 18 3.03 -3.25 -13.36
CA ARG A 18 2.87 -2.36 -14.52
C ARG A 18 2.29 -1.01 -14.10
N MET A 19 1.30 -0.99 -13.21
CA MET A 19 0.72 0.23 -12.67
C MET A 19 1.75 1.05 -11.89
N GLY A 20 2.44 0.44 -10.92
CA GLY A 20 3.48 1.13 -10.15
C GLY A 20 4.59 1.67 -11.04
N THR A 21 5.03 0.88 -12.03
CA THR A 21 6.05 1.30 -13.00
C THR A 21 5.59 2.46 -13.86
N ARG A 22 4.31 2.47 -14.28
CA ARG A 22 3.73 3.57 -15.07
C ARG A 22 3.67 4.87 -14.28
N ILE A 23 3.34 4.81 -12.99
CA ILE A 23 3.14 6.00 -12.14
C ILE A 23 4.48 6.55 -11.62
N PHE A 24 5.38 5.68 -11.19
CA PHE A 24 6.59 6.06 -10.44
C PHE A 24 7.91 5.63 -11.09
N GLY A 25 7.85 4.94 -12.23
CA GLY A 25 9.03 4.38 -12.89
C GLY A 25 9.46 3.03 -12.30
N LYS A 26 10.55 2.46 -12.84
CA LYS A 26 11.02 1.10 -12.51
C LYS A 26 11.58 0.96 -11.08
N ASP A 27 11.95 2.07 -10.44
CA ASP A 27 12.52 2.04 -9.09
C ASP A 27 11.42 1.91 -8.03
N GLN A 28 11.16 0.67 -7.61
CA GLN A 28 10.14 0.35 -6.61
C GLN A 28 10.36 1.07 -5.27
N LYS A 29 11.60 1.48 -4.93
CA LYS A 29 11.86 2.21 -3.69
C LYS A 29 11.20 3.58 -3.65
N LYS A 30 10.91 4.14 -4.83
CA LYS A 30 10.25 5.44 -5.01
C LYS A 30 8.75 5.34 -5.15
N TRP A 31 8.19 4.13 -5.24
CA TRP A 31 6.75 3.94 -5.34
C TRP A 31 6.10 4.48 -4.07
N LYS A 32 4.97 5.18 -4.25
CA LYS A 32 4.25 5.79 -3.14
C LYS A 32 2.91 5.10 -2.97
N PHE A 33 2.57 4.83 -1.71
CA PHE A 33 1.34 4.16 -1.30
C PHE A 33 0.59 5.04 -0.31
N VAL A 34 -0.74 5.02 -0.34
CA VAL A 34 -1.59 5.79 0.57
C VAL A 34 -2.19 4.89 1.63
N CYS A 35 -1.98 5.23 2.90
CA CYS A 35 -2.63 4.55 4.01
C CYS A 35 -4.15 4.80 3.95
N PRO A 36 -5.01 3.76 3.85
CA PRO A 36 -6.44 3.97 3.72
C PRO A 36 -7.10 4.44 5.02
N LYS A 37 -6.43 4.32 6.18
CA LYS A 37 -6.97 4.76 7.48
C LYS A 37 -6.69 6.24 7.76
N CYS A 38 -5.48 6.73 7.47
CA CYS A 38 -5.05 8.09 7.85
C CYS A 38 -4.60 8.97 6.67
N GLY A 39 -4.58 8.46 5.45
CA GLY A 39 -4.17 9.21 4.26
C GLY A 39 -2.67 9.43 4.09
N ARG A 40 -1.81 8.94 5.01
CA ARG A 40 -0.35 9.06 4.89
C ARG A 40 0.15 8.43 3.59
N ILE A 41 0.79 9.24 2.74
CA ILE A 41 1.46 8.80 1.52
C ILE A 41 2.89 8.41 1.86
N GLN A 42 3.30 7.17 1.67
CA GLN A 42 4.60 6.64 2.12
C GLN A 42 5.29 5.80 1.03
N SER A 43 6.60 5.59 1.15
CA SER A 43 7.42 4.86 0.17
C SER A 43 8.33 3.81 0.83
N PRO A 44 8.74 2.75 0.11
CA PRO A 44 9.68 1.77 0.64
C PRO A 44 11.03 2.38 1.06
N LYS A 45 11.44 3.50 0.43
CA LYS A 45 12.64 4.24 0.82
C LYS A 45 12.55 4.80 2.24
N GLU A 46 11.39 5.30 2.67
CA GLU A 46 11.21 5.83 4.03
C GLU A 46 11.36 4.74 5.10
N PHE A 47 10.90 3.52 4.81
CA PHE A 47 11.01 2.39 5.74
C PHE A 47 12.45 1.93 5.98
N LEU A 48 13.39 2.30 5.08
CA LEU A 48 14.81 2.03 5.28
C LEU A 48 15.37 2.75 6.52
N ALA A 49 14.78 3.87 6.93
CA ALA A 49 15.20 4.63 8.12
C ALA A 49 14.76 3.99 9.45
N HIS A 50 13.92 2.94 9.41
CA HIS A 50 13.37 2.27 10.59
C HIS A 50 13.72 0.78 10.64
N LYS A 51 14.79 0.36 9.94
CA LYS A 51 15.24 -1.04 9.90
C LYS A 51 15.63 -1.58 11.28
N ASP A 52 16.18 -0.72 12.13
CA ASP A 52 16.50 -0.99 13.54
C ASP A 52 15.27 -1.40 14.36
N LYS A 53 14.08 -0.92 13.95
CA LYS A 53 12.78 -1.29 14.52
C LYS A 53 12.10 -2.45 13.79
N GLY A 54 12.82 -3.15 12.91
CA GLY A 54 12.33 -4.29 12.14
C GLY A 54 11.51 -3.94 10.90
N ALA A 55 11.48 -2.66 10.48
CA ALA A 55 10.78 -2.26 9.27
C ALA A 55 11.47 -2.81 8.01
N LYS A 56 10.68 -3.34 7.07
CA LYS A 56 11.14 -3.76 5.75
C LYS A 56 10.62 -2.81 4.67
N PRO A 57 11.34 -2.59 3.56
CA PRO A 57 10.84 -1.74 2.46
C PRO A 57 9.44 -2.15 1.98
N ASP A 58 9.21 -3.46 1.88
CA ASP A 58 7.95 -4.06 1.46
C ASP A 58 6.78 -3.82 2.43
N ASP A 59 7.07 -3.42 3.68
CA ASP A 59 6.01 -3.02 4.61
C ASP A 59 5.30 -1.74 4.13
N ALA A 60 5.92 -0.92 3.26
CA ALA A 60 5.34 0.33 2.80
C ALA A 60 4.02 0.19 2.03
N TYR A 61 3.74 -0.97 1.43
CA TYR A 61 2.46 -1.24 0.79
C TYR A 61 1.50 -2.05 1.68
N ARG A 62 1.86 -2.37 2.93
CA ARG A 62 1.03 -3.18 3.85
C ARG A 62 0.81 -2.58 5.24
N LYS A 63 1.69 -1.71 5.72
CA LYS A 63 1.68 -1.16 7.07
C LYS A 63 1.90 0.34 6.98
N CYS A 64 1.14 1.13 7.72
CA CYS A 64 1.42 2.55 7.82
C CYS A 64 2.76 2.75 8.56
N ILE A 65 3.59 3.71 8.14
CA ILE A 65 4.89 3.99 8.75
C ILE A 65 4.78 4.37 10.24
N GLY A 66 3.61 4.89 10.66
CA GLY A 66 3.28 5.14 12.06
C GLY A 66 3.37 3.92 12.99
N GLN A 67 3.41 2.70 12.43
CA GLN A 67 3.74 1.48 13.18
C GLN A 67 5.19 1.48 13.74
N PHE A 68 6.09 2.22 13.09
CA PHE A 68 7.52 2.30 13.43
C PHE A 68 7.94 3.72 13.85
N ASP A 69 7.15 4.73 13.51
CA ASP A 69 7.40 6.14 13.76
C ASP A 69 6.12 6.83 14.30
N ALA A 70 5.89 6.70 15.60
CA ALA A 70 4.71 7.25 16.26
C ALA A 70 4.69 8.79 16.11
N GLY A 71 3.64 9.31 15.47
CA GLY A 71 3.53 10.73 15.08
C GLY A 71 3.60 10.96 13.56
N ASN A 72 4.12 9.99 12.80
CA ASN A 72 4.23 10.06 11.35
C ASN A 72 3.18 9.17 10.64
N GLY A 73 1.93 9.22 11.13
CA GLY A 73 0.81 8.41 10.63
C GLY A 73 0.13 7.61 11.74
N CYS A 74 -0.40 6.44 11.41
CA CYS A 74 -1.13 5.58 12.35
C CYS A 74 -0.53 4.16 12.43
N ASN A 75 -1.09 3.31 13.30
CA ASN A 75 -0.71 1.90 13.50
C ASN A 75 -1.48 0.90 12.60
N TYR A 76 -2.01 1.37 11.47
CA TYR A 76 -2.85 0.54 10.59
C TYR A 76 -2.02 -0.43 9.75
N THR A 77 -2.53 -1.65 9.58
CA THR A 77 -2.00 -2.66 8.65
C THR A 77 -3.10 -3.16 7.73
N ALA A 78 -2.77 -3.55 6.50
CA ALA A 78 -3.71 -4.00 5.47
C ALA A 78 -4.48 -5.29 5.85
N ASP A 79 -3.98 -6.00 6.87
CA ASP A 79 -4.63 -7.19 7.41
C ASP A 79 -5.76 -6.83 8.40
N GLN A 80 -5.77 -5.60 8.95
CA GLN A 80 -6.86 -5.09 9.79
C GLN A 80 -8.10 -4.72 8.97
N PHE A 81 -9.29 -4.94 9.53
CA PHE A 81 -10.54 -4.53 8.91
C PHE A 81 -10.66 -3.00 8.84
N THR A 82 -11.13 -2.50 7.71
CA THR A 82 -11.39 -1.08 7.44
C THR A 82 -12.60 -0.97 6.49
N PRO A 83 -13.42 0.09 6.60
CA PRO A 83 -14.50 0.35 5.64
C PRO A 83 -14.00 0.62 4.20
N VAL A 84 -12.74 1.06 4.05
CA VAL A 84 -12.13 1.33 2.74
C VAL A 84 -11.43 0.07 2.24
N PRO A 85 -11.96 -0.62 1.23
CA PRO A 85 -11.42 -1.91 0.84
C PRO A 85 -9.98 -1.77 0.30
N PRO A 86 -9.02 -2.58 0.79
CA PRO A 86 -7.65 -2.56 0.27
C PRO A 86 -7.61 -3.06 -1.18
N VAL A 87 -6.49 -2.80 -1.86
CA VAL A 87 -6.20 -3.46 -3.15
C VAL A 87 -5.82 -4.91 -2.87
N ILE A 88 -6.37 -5.85 -3.64
CA ILE A 88 -6.07 -7.28 -3.52
C ILE A 88 -5.18 -7.69 -4.70
N ILE A 89 -3.93 -8.06 -4.40
CA ILE A 89 -3.05 -8.71 -5.37
C ILE A 89 -3.36 -10.20 -5.35
N LYS A 90 -3.88 -10.74 -6.46
CA LYS A 90 -4.25 -12.16 -6.61
C LYS A 90 -3.24 -12.88 -7.50
N SER A 91 -2.58 -13.89 -6.95
CA SER A 91 -1.88 -14.93 -7.72
C SER A 91 -2.63 -16.25 -7.59
N GLU A 92 -2.25 -17.26 -8.37
CA GLU A 92 -2.92 -18.57 -8.39
C GLU A 92 -3.08 -19.20 -6.99
N LYS A 93 -2.11 -18.96 -6.09
CA LYS A 93 -2.06 -19.57 -4.75
C LYS A 93 -2.20 -18.59 -3.59
N LYS A 94 -2.23 -17.27 -3.85
CA LYS A 94 -2.18 -16.25 -2.78
C LYS A 94 -3.04 -15.03 -3.08
N ARG A 95 -3.61 -14.46 -2.03
CA ARG A 95 -4.29 -13.15 -2.05
C ARG A 95 -3.62 -12.27 -1.00
N ILE A 96 -3.04 -11.17 -1.43
CA ILE A 96 -2.32 -10.24 -0.55
C ILE A 96 -3.07 -8.92 -0.57
N ARG A 97 -3.40 -8.40 0.62
CA ARG A 97 -3.98 -7.08 0.79
C ARG A 97 -2.86 -6.05 0.84
N VAL A 98 -2.99 -5.01 0.02
CA VAL A 98 -2.04 -3.91 -0.06
C VAL A 98 -2.76 -2.57 -0.08
N PHE A 99 -2.02 -1.52 0.26
CA PHE A 99 -2.44 -0.14 0.12
C PHE A 99 -2.49 0.26 -1.35
N ASP A 100 -3.27 1.28 -1.64
CA ASP A 100 -3.35 1.85 -2.97
C ASP A 100 -2.09 2.65 -3.32
N PHE A 101 -1.77 2.79 -4.60
CA PHE A 101 -0.77 3.73 -5.06
C PHE A 101 -1.25 5.17 -4.85
N ALA A 102 -0.38 6.05 -4.37
CA ALA A 102 -0.68 7.48 -4.30
C ALA A 102 -0.81 8.04 -5.73
N GLY A 103 -1.95 8.65 -6.06
CA GLY A 103 -2.21 9.14 -7.42
C GLY A 103 -2.81 8.10 -8.38
N ALA A 104 -3.23 6.92 -7.90
CA ALA A 104 -4.06 6.00 -8.68
C ALA A 104 -5.54 6.43 -8.79
N ALA A 105 -5.90 7.60 -8.25
CA ALA A 105 -7.17 8.27 -8.51
C ALA A 105 -7.05 9.08 -9.80
N GLY A 106 -7.40 8.44 -10.92
CA GLY A 106 -7.67 9.02 -12.23
C GLY A 106 -8.83 8.28 -12.84
#